data_AF-A0A8J6F8P9-F1
#
_entry.id   AF-A0A8J6F8P9-F1
#
_cell.length_a   1.000
_cell.length_b   1.000
_cell.length_c   1.000
_cell.angle_alpha   90.00
_cell.angle_beta   90.00
_cell.angle_gamma   90.00
#
_symmetry.space_group_name_H-M   'P 1'
#
loop_
_entity.id
_entity.type
_entity.pdbx_description
1 polymer ?
#
loop_
_entity_poly.entity_id
_entity_poly.type
_entity_poly.pdbx_seq_one_letter_code
_entity_poly.pdbx_strand_id
1 'polypeptide(L)'
;MQIRDLRINSTALCVSSCPQEPLTSLQDLQRFAKNNGSHLCAYKLNYTEYTNHPKASEWCPVLPVPPSKSFPLFNRCVPQNPECYSKFASVLIDVINEVDFFHRILSGIMAGRDNVVGLSVLAVALSVVMVISFRYINTLLVHIFVTLLMFGLLSLIVLILVTFLMRKRLQMTIELFQVASRFIRHIPLLMLQPLWTFLILLFYWILWVAVLLSMGTSGSAQVSSDGQVEYKPLAGIRYMWWYHLFGLIWTSEFFLTCQQIAISGATVTWYLQRDKKKVKHPILSSLSVLFWYHLGTAIMGSLLLMLVRIPQIILMYLTKLLSKLDNACTRCSAQCCSCCLWSYGKWLRCLNQTLIHQSSSDPEMLKNRPVQNGEDGTELRPIARAD
;
A
#
# COMPACT_ATOMS: atom_id res chain seq x y z
N MET A 1 -28.20 13.87 52.97
CA MET A 1 -28.52 13.76 51.53
C MET A 1 -29.86 14.44 51.30
N GLN A 2 -29.88 15.65 50.74
CA GLN A 2 -31.13 16.31 50.36
C GLN A 2 -31.40 15.96 48.89
N ILE A 3 -32.52 15.28 48.63
CA ILE A 3 -32.95 14.94 47.29
C ILE A 3 -33.89 16.06 46.85
N ARG A 4 -33.41 16.98 46.00
CA ARG A 4 -34.26 17.88 45.21
C ARG A 4 -34.00 17.56 43.73
N ASP A 5 -35.08 17.42 42.97
CA ASP A 5 -35.07 17.22 41.51
C ASP A 5 -34.31 16.00 40.97
N LEU A 6 -34.27 14.89 41.71
CA LEU A 6 -33.52 13.66 41.36
C LEU A 6 -32.02 13.87 41.06
N ARG A 7 -31.47 15.06 41.35
CA ARG A 7 -30.06 15.37 41.12
C ARG A 7 -29.27 15.12 42.40
N ILE A 8 -28.49 14.04 42.41
CA ILE A 8 -27.58 13.74 43.52
C ILE A 8 -26.32 14.59 43.32
N ASN A 9 -26.26 15.75 43.97
CA ASN A 9 -25.03 16.55 44.04
C ASN A 9 -24.10 15.91 45.08
N SER A 10 -23.22 15.01 44.63
CA SER A 10 -22.20 14.39 45.48
C SER A 10 -20.80 14.63 44.89
N THR A 11 -19.89 15.14 45.70
CA THR A 11 -18.46 15.22 45.35
C THR A 11 -17.85 13.82 45.34
N ALA A 12 -17.22 13.41 44.24
CA ALA A 12 -16.48 12.16 44.15
C ALA A 12 -14.99 12.40 44.43
N LEU A 13 -14.40 11.58 45.30
CA LEU A 13 -12.98 11.64 45.66
C LEU A 13 -12.33 10.29 45.36
N CYS A 14 -11.14 10.33 44.76
CA CYS A 14 -10.34 9.13 44.50
C CYS A 14 -9.60 8.72 45.77
N VAL A 15 -9.73 7.45 46.14
CA VAL A 15 -9.04 6.83 47.28
C VAL A 15 -8.34 5.55 46.82
N SER A 16 -7.13 5.33 47.34
CA SER A 16 -6.35 4.11 47.11
C SER A 16 -6.83 2.95 48.00
N SER A 17 -7.41 3.27 49.18
CA SER A 17 -7.93 2.28 50.12
C SER A 17 -9.17 2.81 50.85
N CYS A 18 -10.11 1.93 51.19
CA CYS A 18 -11.34 2.27 51.92
C CYS A 18 -11.12 2.18 53.45
N PRO A 19 -11.73 3.07 54.25
CA PRO A 19 -11.63 3.02 55.71
C PRO A 19 -12.30 1.75 56.26
N GLN A 20 -11.53 0.88 56.91
CA GLN A 20 -12.04 -0.34 57.54
C GLN A 20 -12.60 -0.11 58.95
N GLU A 21 -12.18 0.98 59.59
CA GLU A 21 -12.60 1.39 60.93
C GLU A 21 -13.39 2.71 60.86
N PRO A 22 -14.31 2.97 61.80
CA PRO A 22 -15.07 4.21 61.83
C PRO A 22 -14.15 5.41 62.13
N LEU A 23 -14.17 6.42 61.26
CA LEU A 23 -13.44 7.66 61.49
C LEU A 23 -14.37 8.65 62.19
N THR A 24 -14.08 8.95 63.46
CA THR A 24 -14.99 9.72 64.34
C THR A 24 -14.62 11.19 64.45
N SER A 25 -13.36 11.53 64.17
CA SER A 25 -12.83 12.88 64.27
C SER A 25 -12.08 13.32 63.01
N LEU A 26 -11.89 14.64 62.85
CA LEU A 26 -11.02 15.20 61.80
C LEU A 26 -9.56 14.74 61.95
N GLN A 27 -9.14 14.42 63.18
CA GLN A 27 -7.81 13.88 63.46
C GLN A 27 -7.66 12.46 62.91
N ASP A 28 -8.72 11.64 62.97
CA ASP A 28 -8.73 10.29 62.39
C ASP A 28 -8.64 10.36 60.86
N LEU A 29 -9.35 11.32 60.24
CA LEU A 29 -9.26 11.59 58.81
C LEU A 29 -7.85 12.02 58.39
N GLN A 30 -7.20 12.87 59.18
CA GLN A 30 -5.82 13.30 58.94
C GLN A 30 -4.82 12.13 59.04
N ARG A 31 -4.97 11.27 60.05
CA ARG A 31 -4.15 10.07 60.20
C ARG A 31 -4.36 9.08 59.06
N PHE A 32 -5.60 8.88 58.63
CA PHE A 32 -5.94 8.03 57.50
C PHE A 32 -5.29 8.53 56.20
N ALA A 33 -5.37 9.84 55.93
CA ALA A 33 -4.71 10.45 54.78
C ALA A 33 -3.18 10.32 54.85
N LYS A 34 -2.58 10.52 56.02
CA LYS A 34 -1.13 10.39 56.23
C LYS A 34 -0.63 8.96 56.03
N ASN A 35 -1.35 7.97 56.54
CA ASN A 35 -0.89 6.58 56.56
C ASN A 35 -1.19 5.84 55.25
N ASN A 36 -2.36 6.09 54.63
CA ASN A 36 -2.82 5.36 53.45
C ASN A 36 -2.71 6.17 52.15
N GLY A 37 -2.35 7.46 52.21
CA GLY A 37 -2.29 8.35 51.05
C GLY A 37 -3.65 8.65 50.40
N SER A 38 -4.74 8.38 51.12
CA SER A 38 -6.12 8.58 50.64
C SER A 38 -6.76 9.81 51.29
N HIS A 39 -7.07 10.83 50.48
CA HIS A 39 -7.67 12.08 50.94
C HIS A 39 -9.20 12.02 50.88
N LEU A 40 -9.85 12.07 52.04
CA LEU A 40 -11.31 11.97 52.15
C LEU A 40 -12.03 13.33 52.18
N CYS A 41 -11.29 14.44 52.24
CA CYS A 41 -11.83 15.80 52.08
C CYS A 41 -11.59 16.32 50.65
N ALA A 42 -12.26 17.40 50.27
CA ALA A 42 -12.07 18.03 48.96
C ALA A 42 -10.59 18.38 48.69
N TYR A 43 -10.10 18.18 47.46
CA TYR A 43 -8.71 18.40 47.05
C TYR A 43 -8.16 19.83 47.29
N LYS A 44 -9.04 20.79 47.56
CA LYS A 44 -8.67 22.16 47.93
C LYS A 44 -8.07 22.28 49.33
N LEU A 45 -8.23 21.25 50.17
CA LEU A 45 -7.75 21.22 51.54
C LEU A 45 -6.65 20.17 51.71
N ASN A 46 -5.48 20.61 52.17
CA ASN A 46 -4.36 19.71 52.44
C ASN A 46 -4.56 18.96 53.77
N TYR A 47 -4.10 17.71 53.86
CA TYR A 47 -4.29 16.86 55.04
C TYR A 47 -3.65 17.44 56.32
N THR A 48 -2.60 18.25 56.17
CA THR A 48 -1.95 18.98 57.28
C THR A 48 -2.86 20.01 57.94
N GLU A 49 -3.89 20.47 57.24
CA GLU A 49 -4.77 21.57 57.66
C GLU A 49 -6.17 21.09 58.07
N TYR A 50 -6.44 19.78 58.07
CA TYR A 50 -7.75 19.21 58.39
C TYR A 50 -8.28 19.61 59.76
N THR A 51 -7.41 19.81 60.75
CA THR A 51 -7.80 20.20 62.13
C THR A 51 -7.81 21.71 62.36
N ASN A 52 -7.12 22.47 61.52
CA ASN A 52 -6.81 23.88 61.78
C ASN A 52 -7.63 24.83 60.87
N HIS A 53 -8.14 24.32 59.75
CA HIS A 53 -8.84 25.15 58.78
C HIS A 53 -10.29 25.44 59.21
N PRO A 54 -10.74 26.70 59.23
CA PRO A 54 -12.06 27.08 59.75
C PRO A 54 -13.24 26.52 58.95
N LYS A 55 -13.01 26.12 57.69
CA LYS A 55 -14.02 25.48 56.80
C LYS A 55 -13.83 23.96 56.62
N ALA A 56 -13.03 23.32 57.46
CA ALA A 56 -12.77 21.88 57.33
C ALA A 56 -14.05 21.04 57.41
N SER A 57 -15.02 21.42 58.26
CA SER A 57 -16.31 20.72 58.40
C SER A 57 -17.21 20.78 57.16
N GLU A 58 -17.06 21.79 56.30
CA GLU A 58 -17.84 21.93 55.07
C GLU A 58 -17.22 21.14 53.91
N TRP A 59 -15.90 21.01 53.89
CA TRP A 59 -15.14 20.39 52.81
C TRP A 59 -14.77 18.93 53.07
N CYS A 60 -14.97 18.46 54.30
CA CYS A 60 -14.81 17.08 54.71
C CYS A 60 -16.17 16.37 54.83
N PRO A 61 -16.20 15.03 54.77
CA PRO A 61 -17.41 14.26 54.94
C PRO A 61 -18.00 14.45 56.35
N VAL A 62 -19.32 14.27 56.44
CA VAL A 62 -20.01 14.27 57.74
C VAL A 62 -19.50 13.10 58.57
N LEU A 63 -19.05 13.42 59.79
CA LEU A 63 -18.56 12.44 60.77
C LEU A 63 -19.73 11.87 61.60
N PRO A 64 -19.66 10.59 62.03
CA PRO A 64 -18.60 9.63 61.76
C PRO A 64 -18.70 9.00 60.36
N VAL A 65 -17.55 8.77 59.71
CA VAL A 65 -17.50 8.04 58.43
C VAL A 65 -17.61 6.54 58.73
N PRO A 66 -18.60 5.83 58.14
CA PRO A 66 -18.81 4.41 58.42
C PRO A 66 -17.72 3.52 57.78
N PRO A 67 -17.44 2.35 58.39
CA PRO A 67 -16.53 1.39 57.81
C PRO A 67 -17.04 0.91 56.45
N SER A 68 -16.14 0.87 55.46
CA SER A 68 -16.46 0.70 54.04
C SER A 68 -15.50 -0.29 53.37
N LYS A 69 -16.00 -1.05 52.41
CA LYS A 69 -15.22 -1.99 51.59
C LYS A 69 -15.33 -1.62 50.11
N SER A 70 -14.31 -1.96 49.32
CA SER A 70 -14.38 -1.80 47.87
C SER A 70 -15.39 -2.79 47.29
N PHE A 71 -16.30 -2.28 46.47
CA PHE A 71 -17.24 -3.12 45.73
C PHE A 71 -16.67 -3.46 44.34
N PRO A 72 -16.45 -4.74 44.00
CA PRO A 72 -15.70 -5.16 42.81
C PRO A 72 -16.25 -4.65 41.47
N LEU A 73 -17.56 -4.44 41.36
CA LEU A 73 -18.20 -4.00 40.11
C LEU A 73 -18.06 -2.50 39.84
N PHE A 74 -17.96 -1.67 40.88
CA PHE A 74 -17.99 -0.21 40.73
C PHE A 74 -16.68 0.48 41.11
N ASN A 75 -15.69 -0.27 41.64
CA ASN A 75 -14.41 0.28 42.14
C ASN A 75 -14.62 1.47 43.09
N ARG A 76 -15.67 1.41 43.92
CA ARG A 76 -16.06 2.45 44.89
C ARG A 76 -16.09 1.87 46.30
N CYS A 77 -15.82 2.71 47.29
CA CYS A 77 -16.00 2.38 48.70
C CYS A 77 -17.49 2.43 49.05
N VAL A 78 -17.97 1.35 49.65
CA VAL A 78 -19.38 1.12 49.95
C VAL A 78 -19.49 0.75 51.43
N PRO A 79 -20.36 1.40 52.23
CA PRO A 79 -20.53 1.08 53.65
C PRO A 79 -20.88 -0.39 53.87
N GLN A 80 -20.32 -1.01 54.91
CA GLN A 80 -20.56 -2.43 55.20
C GLN A 80 -21.93 -2.70 55.85
N ASN A 81 -22.59 -1.68 56.43
CA ASN A 81 -23.85 -1.87 57.14
C ASN A 81 -25.07 -1.89 56.19
N PRO A 82 -25.83 -3.00 56.09
CA PRO A 82 -26.98 -3.12 55.19
C PRO A 82 -28.14 -2.15 55.49
N GLU A 83 -28.24 -1.60 56.71
CA GLU A 83 -29.26 -0.60 57.07
C GLU A 83 -29.15 0.71 56.26
N CYS A 84 -27.99 1.00 55.66
CA CYS A 84 -27.81 2.18 54.82
C CYS A 84 -28.66 2.10 53.52
N TYR A 85 -28.92 0.89 53.01
CA TYR A 85 -29.62 0.66 51.74
C TYR A 85 -31.14 0.55 51.88
N SER A 86 -31.65 0.27 53.07
CA SER A 86 -33.09 0.09 53.30
C SER A 86 -33.89 1.37 52.99
N LYS A 87 -33.30 2.55 53.20
CA LYS A 87 -33.91 3.85 52.84
C LYS A 87 -34.05 4.08 51.34
N PHE A 88 -33.27 3.39 50.51
CA PHE A 88 -33.38 3.49 49.05
C PHE A 88 -34.48 2.58 48.49
N ALA A 89 -34.76 1.45 49.17
CA ALA A 89 -35.79 0.52 48.74
C ALA A 89 -37.21 1.13 48.82
N SER A 90 -37.51 1.90 49.87
CA SER A 90 -38.82 2.57 49.99
C SER A 90 -39.06 3.62 48.88
N VAL A 91 -38.01 4.35 48.48
CA VAL A 91 -38.09 5.33 47.39
C VAL A 91 -38.32 4.64 46.04
N LEU A 92 -37.74 3.46 45.83
CA LEU A 92 -37.95 2.70 44.59
C LEU A 92 -39.35 2.07 44.53
N ILE A 93 -39.88 1.64 45.67
CA ILE A 93 -41.21 1.03 45.79
C ILE A 93 -42.33 2.07 45.54
N ASP A 94 -42.19 3.29 46.05
CA ASP A 94 -43.15 4.39 45.81
C ASP A 94 -43.20 4.79 44.32
N VAL A 95 -42.08 4.71 43.59
CA VAL A 95 -42.03 5.05 42.15
C VAL A 95 -42.74 4.01 41.26
N ILE A 96 -42.85 2.77 41.72
CA ILE A 96 -43.36 1.64 40.91
C ILE A 96 -44.88 1.45 41.06
N ASN A 97 -45.49 1.89 42.17
CA ASN A 97 -46.86 1.52 42.52
C ASN A 97 -47.97 2.50 42.11
N GLU A 98 -47.67 3.65 41.50
CA GLU A 98 -48.73 4.56 41.04
C GLU A 98 -49.17 4.26 39.60
N VAL A 99 -50.45 3.89 39.45
CA VAL A 99 -51.24 3.88 38.20
C VAL A 99 -51.18 5.20 37.40
N ASP A 100 -50.61 6.26 37.98
CA ASP A 100 -50.26 7.50 37.30
C ASP A 100 -49.10 7.38 36.31
N PHE A 101 -48.21 6.39 36.40
CA PHE A 101 -47.12 6.25 35.42
C PHE A 101 -47.64 6.06 33.99
N PHE A 102 -48.64 5.19 33.81
CA PHE A 102 -49.23 4.94 32.50
C PHE A 102 -50.06 6.13 32.01
N HIS A 103 -50.86 6.75 32.87
CA HIS A 103 -51.63 7.94 32.50
C HIS A 103 -50.74 9.16 32.21
N ARG A 104 -49.61 9.30 32.90
CA ARG A 104 -48.63 10.36 32.67
C ARG A 104 -47.80 10.13 31.41
N ILE A 105 -47.52 8.88 31.04
CA ILE A 105 -46.97 8.52 29.73
C ILE A 105 -47.99 8.80 28.63
N LEU A 106 -49.24 8.38 28.79
CA LEU A 106 -50.30 8.62 27.79
C LEU A 106 -50.56 10.13 27.62
N SER A 107 -50.60 10.87 28.74
CA SER A 107 -50.72 12.34 28.74
C SER A 107 -49.48 13.00 28.13
N GLY A 108 -48.28 12.45 28.35
CA GLY A 108 -47.05 12.92 27.72
C GLY A 108 -47.02 12.68 26.21
N ILE A 109 -47.55 11.55 25.75
CA ILE A 109 -47.72 11.22 24.32
C ILE A 109 -48.80 12.10 23.69
N MET A 110 -49.91 12.36 24.38
CA MET A 110 -50.96 13.28 23.91
C MET A 110 -50.48 14.74 23.89
N ALA A 111 -49.67 15.17 24.87
CA ALA A 111 -49.04 16.48 24.88
C ALA A 111 -47.91 16.61 23.82
N GLY A 112 -47.27 15.50 23.47
CA GLY A 112 -46.24 15.40 22.43
C GLY A 112 -46.73 14.84 21.09
N ARG A 113 -48.05 14.88 20.82
CA ARG A 113 -48.68 14.20 19.67
C ARG A 113 -48.06 14.62 18.34
N ASP A 114 -47.73 15.90 18.18
CA ASP A 114 -47.13 16.43 16.96
C ASP A 114 -45.72 15.85 16.72
N ASN A 115 -44.94 15.63 17.78
CA ASN A 115 -43.62 15.01 17.69
C ASN A 115 -43.72 13.52 17.32
N VAL A 116 -44.68 12.80 17.90
CA VAL A 116 -44.89 11.37 17.60
C VAL A 116 -45.36 11.17 16.16
N VAL A 117 -46.31 12.00 15.70
CA VAL A 117 -46.76 11.99 14.30
C VAL A 117 -45.60 12.36 13.37
N GLY A 118 -44.81 13.39 13.70
CA GLY A 118 -43.63 13.78 12.94
C GLY A 118 -42.60 12.65 12.80
N LEU A 119 -42.30 11.93 13.89
CA LEU A 119 -41.41 10.77 13.88
C LEU A 119 -41.97 9.62 13.03
N SER A 120 -43.28 9.37 13.09
CA SER A 120 -43.91 8.32 12.28
C SER A 120 -43.88 8.63 10.79
N VAL A 121 -44.14 9.90 10.41
CA VAL A 121 -44.06 10.37 9.01
C VAL A 121 -42.62 10.30 8.52
N LEU A 122 -41.65 10.70 9.35
CA LEU A 122 -40.23 10.59 9.04
C LEU A 122 -39.82 9.12 8.82
N ALA A 123 -40.28 8.21 9.68
CA ALA A 123 -40.00 6.78 9.52
C ALA A 123 -40.57 6.22 8.21
N VAL A 124 -41.80 6.58 7.85
CA VAL A 124 -42.40 6.19 6.57
C VAL A 124 -41.61 6.79 5.41
N ALA A 125 -41.27 8.08 5.46
CA ALA A 125 -40.49 8.74 4.41
C ALA A 125 -39.12 8.06 4.21
N LEU A 126 -38.40 7.76 5.30
CA LEU A 126 -37.13 7.04 5.24
C LEU A 126 -37.30 5.62 4.69
N SER A 127 -38.37 4.91 5.06
CA SER A 127 -38.65 3.57 4.53
C SER A 127 -38.90 3.61 3.01
N VAL A 128 -39.65 4.59 2.51
CA VAL A 128 -39.91 4.79 1.09
C VAL A 128 -38.63 5.14 0.35
N VAL A 129 -37.81 6.04 0.90
CA VAL A 129 -36.51 6.41 0.33
C VAL A 129 -35.57 5.20 0.25
N MET A 130 -35.51 4.37 1.29
CA MET A 130 -34.68 3.16 1.31
C MET A 130 -35.12 2.16 0.24
N VAL A 131 -36.43 1.94 0.07
CA VAL A 131 -36.97 1.04 -0.96
C VAL A 131 -36.66 1.55 -2.37
N ILE A 132 -36.84 2.84 -2.63
CA ILE A 132 -36.53 3.46 -3.93
C ILE A 132 -35.03 3.34 -4.22
N SER A 133 -34.20 3.65 -3.24
CA SER A 133 -32.74 3.57 -3.34
C SER A 133 -32.27 2.14 -3.64
N PHE A 134 -32.80 1.15 -2.93
CA PHE A 134 -32.47 -0.25 -3.16
C PHE A 134 -32.87 -0.72 -4.56
N ARG A 135 -34.07 -0.35 -5.04
CA ARG A 135 -34.51 -0.67 -6.40
C ARG A 135 -33.62 -0.02 -7.46
N TYR A 136 -33.22 1.23 -7.26
CA TYR A 136 -32.32 1.93 -8.15
C TYR A 136 -30.94 1.25 -8.21
N ILE A 137 -30.35 0.94 -7.04
CA ILE A 137 -29.06 0.25 -6.95
C ILE A 137 -29.12 -1.10 -7.66
N ASN A 138 -30.13 -1.91 -7.40
CA ASN A 138 -30.26 -3.22 -8.02
C ASN A 138 -30.44 -3.12 -9.54
N THR A 139 -31.24 -2.16 -10.01
CA THR A 139 -31.43 -1.92 -11.45
C THR A 139 -30.10 -1.50 -12.10
N LEU A 140 -29.36 -0.61 -11.46
CA LEU A 140 -28.05 -0.15 -11.92
C LEU A 140 -27.03 -1.30 -11.95
N LEU A 141 -26.99 -2.14 -10.91
CA LEU A 141 -26.13 -3.32 -10.84
C LEU A 141 -26.41 -4.29 -12.00
N VAL A 142 -27.69 -4.56 -12.28
CA VAL A 142 -28.08 -5.42 -13.40
C VAL A 142 -27.62 -4.84 -14.73
N HIS A 143 -27.78 -3.54 -14.96
CA HIS A 143 -27.30 -2.89 -16.20
C HIS A 143 -25.78 -2.95 -16.34
N ILE A 144 -25.03 -2.76 -15.24
CA ILE A 144 -23.56 -2.92 -15.26
C ILE A 144 -23.21 -4.36 -15.63
N PHE A 145 -23.85 -5.35 -15.01
CA PHE A 145 -23.57 -6.75 -15.30
C PHE A 145 -23.88 -7.11 -16.78
N VAL A 146 -25.02 -6.67 -17.31
CA VAL A 146 -25.39 -6.90 -18.71
C VAL A 146 -24.41 -6.25 -19.67
N THR A 147 -24.01 -5.00 -19.43
CA THR A 147 -23.03 -4.31 -20.29
C THR A 147 -21.65 -4.99 -20.27
N LEU A 148 -21.20 -5.47 -19.11
CA LEU A 148 -19.96 -6.26 -18.99
C LEU A 148 -20.05 -7.58 -19.75
N LEU A 149 -21.18 -8.30 -19.66
CA LEU A 149 -21.39 -9.53 -20.42
C LEU A 149 -21.39 -9.28 -21.93
N MET A 150 -22.07 -8.22 -22.39
CA MET A 150 -22.10 -7.85 -23.80
C MET A 150 -20.70 -7.48 -24.32
N PHE A 151 -19.91 -6.73 -23.55
CA PHE A 151 -18.53 -6.43 -23.89
C PHE A 151 -17.65 -7.68 -23.92
N GLY A 152 -17.83 -8.59 -22.96
CA GLY A 152 -17.14 -9.88 -22.93
C GLY A 152 -17.43 -10.71 -24.19
N LEU A 153 -18.70 -10.84 -24.56
CA LEU A 153 -19.12 -11.57 -25.77
C LEU A 153 -18.55 -10.92 -27.05
N LEU A 154 -18.62 -9.59 -27.15
CA LEU A 154 -18.05 -8.85 -28.27
C LEU A 154 -16.53 -9.09 -28.38
N SER A 155 -15.81 -9.04 -27.26
CA SER A 155 -14.37 -9.27 -27.24
C SER A 155 -14.00 -10.69 -27.70
N LEU A 156 -14.80 -11.69 -27.31
CA LEU A 156 -14.61 -13.08 -27.74
C LEU A 156 -14.86 -13.25 -29.24
N ILE A 157 -15.92 -12.64 -29.77
CA ILE A 157 -16.22 -12.65 -31.21
C ILE A 157 -15.09 -12.00 -32.01
N VAL A 158 -14.60 -10.84 -31.55
CA VAL A 158 -13.47 -10.14 -32.18
C VAL A 158 -12.21 -11.01 -32.11
N LEU A 159 -11.91 -11.65 -30.98
CA LEU A 159 -10.77 -12.54 -30.85
C LEU A 159 -10.86 -13.72 -31.84
N ILE A 160 -12.02 -14.36 -31.93
CA ILE A 160 -12.26 -15.47 -32.87
C ILE A 160 -12.10 -14.99 -34.32
N LEU A 161 -12.63 -13.82 -34.67
CA LEU A 161 -12.48 -13.23 -35.99
C LEU A 161 -11.00 -12.95 -36.31
N VAL A 162 -10.25 -12.35 -35.38
CA VAL A 162 -8.82 -12.10 -35.53
C VAL A 162 -8.06 -13.43 -35.70
N THR A 163 -8.35 -14.44 -34.87
CA THR A 163 -7.75 -15.77 -35.01
C THR A 163 -8.08 -16.39 -36.36
N PHE A 164 -9.32 -16.26 -36.84
CA PHE A 164 -9.76 -16.75 -38.16
C PHE A 164 -8.98 -16.08 -39.30
N LEU A 165 -8.91 -14.75 -39.31
CA LEU A 165 -8.20 -13.98 -40.32
C LEU A 165 -6.70 -14.27 -40.31
N MET A 166 -6.14 -14.51 -39.12
CA MET A 166 -4.72 -14.78 -38.93
C MET A 166 -4.38 -16.27 -39.01
N ARG A 167 -5.32 -17.17 -39.36
CA ARG A 167 -5.11 -18.64 -39.40
C ARG A 167 -3.83 -19.05 -40.14
N LYS A 168 -3.54 -18.44 -41.30
CA LYS A 168 -2.31 -18.71 -42.07
C LYS A 168 -1.05 -18.29 -41.32
N ARG A 169 -1.07 -17.17 -40.58
CA ARG A 169 0.04 -16.72 -39.74
C ARG A 169 0.14 -17.51 -38.42
N LEU A 170 -0.99 -18.03 -37.94
CA LEU A 170 -1.05 -18.86 -36.73
C LEU A 170 -0.30 -20.18 -36.92
N GLN A 171 -0.38 -20.81 -38.10
CA GLN A 171 0.36 -22.04 -38.41
C GLN A 171 1.89 -21.83 -38.32
N MET A 172 2.43 -20.80 -38.98
CA MET A 172 3.85 -20.45 -38.87
C MET A 172 4.26 -20.16 -37.41
N THR A 173 3.38 -19.50 -36.65
CA THR A 173 3.62 -19.17 -35.25
C THR A 173 3.61 -20.42 -34.37
N ILE A 174 2.74 -21.40 -34.63
CA ILE A 174 2.68 -22.67 -33.91
C ILE A 174 3.97 -23.47 -34.13
N GLU A 175 4.49 -23.55 -35.35
CA GLU A 175 5.77 -24.23 -35.59
C GLU A 175 6.93 -23.54 -34.87
N LEU A 176 6.97 -22.21 -34.91
CA LEU A 176 7.95 -21.43 -34.14
C LEU A 176 7.84 -21.71 -32.63
N PHE A 177 6.63 -21.73 -32.08
CA PHE A 177 6.39 -22.05 -30.68
C PHE A 177 6.76 -23.50 -30.34
N GLN A 178 6.53 -24.45 -31.24
CA GLN A 178 6.95 -25.84 -31.07
C GLN A 178 8.48 -25.93 -31.00
N VAL A 179 9.21 -25.22 -31.87
CA VAL A 179 10.68 -25.15 -31.83
C VAL A 179 11.16 -24.48 -30.52
N ALA A 180 10.56 -23.35 -30.14
CA ALA A 180 10.89 -22.65 -28.90
C ALA A 180 10.61 -23.53 -27.66
N SER A 181 9.49 -24.26 -27.63
CA SER A 181 9.14 -25.16 -26.53
C SER A 181 10.12 -26.34 -26.41
N ARG A 182 10.60 -26.87 -27.54
CA ARG A 182 11.65 -27.89 -27.57
C ARG A 182 12.95 -27.35 -26.98
N PHE A 183 13.31 -26.11 -27.30
CA PHE A 183 14.47 -25.42 -26.72
C PHE A 183 14.34 -25.25 -25.19
N ILE A 184 13.19 -24.74 -24.71
CA ILE A 184 12.92 -24.54 -23.28
C ILE A 184 13.02 -25.86 -22.51
N ARG A 185 12.51 -26.97 -23.06
CA ARG A 185 12.57 -28.28 -22.40
C ARG A 185 13.99 -28.81 -22.21
N HIS A 186 14.92 -28.49 -23.12
CA HIS A 186 16.31 -28.93 -23.01
C HIS A 186 17.17 -28.00 -22.14
N ILE A 187 16.70 -26.77 -21.87
CA ILE A 187 17.43 -25.76 -21.10
C ILE A 187 16.50 -25.17 -20.04
N PRO A 188 16.24 -25.89 -18.94
CA PRO A 188 15.33 -25.44 -17.89
C PRO A 188 15.80 -24.14 -17.21
N LEU A 189 17.12 -23.85 -17.23
CA LEU A 189 17.69 -22.60 -16.70
C LEU A 189 17.20 -21.34 -17.44
N LEU A 190 16.65 -21.47 -18.65
CA LEU A 190 16.09 -20.32 -19.38
C LEU A 190 14.88 -19.71 -18.67
N MET A 191 14.07 -20.51 -17.97
CA MET A 191 12.92 -20.01 -17.19
C MET A 191 13.35 -19.36 -15.88
N LEU A 192 14.52 -19.73 -15.36
CA LEU A 192 15.09 -19.12 -14.15
C LEU A 192 15.74 -17.76 -14.45
N GLN A 193 16.15 -17.52 -15.69
CA GLN A 193 16.81 -16.28 -16.12
C GLN A 193 15.97 -15.01 -15.84
N PRO A 194 14.68 -14.91 -16.22
CA PRO A 194 13.85 -13.74 -15.90
C PRO A 194 13.55 -13.58 -14.41
N LEU A 195 13.53 -14.67 -13.64
CA LEU A 195 13.29 -14.60 -12.20
C LEU A 195 14.50 -13.97 -11.50
N TRP A 196 15.71 -14.40 -11.87
CA TRP A 196 16.93 -13.85 -11.30
C TRP A 196 17.12 -12.37 -11.66
N THR A 197 16.79 -11.96 -12.88
CA THR A 197 16.86 -10.54 -13.28
C THR A 197 15.85 -9.68 -12.54
N PHE A 198 14.64 -10.20 -12.28
CA PHE A 198 13.67 -9.54 -11.43
C PHE A 198 14.18 -9.35 -10.00
N LEU A 199 14.81 -10.37 -9.41
CA LEU A 199 15.42 -10.28 -8.07
C LEU A 199 16.54 -9.23 -8.02
N ILE A 200 17.41 -9.19 -9.04
CA ILE A 200 18.46 -8.17 -9.15
C ILE A 200 17.86 -6.76 -9.26
N LEU A 201 16.83 -6.58 -10.10
CA LEU A 201 16.15 -5.30 -10.26
C LEU A 201 15.45 -4.85 -8.97
N LEU A 202 14.81 -5.78 -8.25
CA LEU A 202 14.17 -5.50 -6.98
C LEU A 202 15.19 -5.06 -5.92
N PHE A 203 16.30 -5.79 -5.81
CA PHE A 203 17.39 -5.43 -4.90
C PHE A 203 18.00 -4.07 -5.25
N TYR A 204 18.26 -3.81 -6.53
CA TYR A 204 18.72 -2.51 -7.02
C TYR A 204 17.73 -1.38 -6.68
N TRP A 205 16.43 -1.62 -6.84
CA TRP A 205 15.39 -0.65 -6.49
C TRP A 205 15.39 -0.34 -4.99
N ILE A 206 15.52 -1.36 -4.12
CA ILE A 206 15.62 -1.17 -2.67
C ILE A 206 16.86 -0.33 -2.33
N LEU A 207 18.02 -0.66 -2.92
CA LEU A 207 19.24 0.13 -2.72
C LEU A 207 19.08 1.57 -3.19
N TRP A 208 18.47 1.78 -4.35
CA TRP A 208 18.20 3.11 -4.88
C TRP A 208 17.31 3.95 -3.94
N VAL A 209 16.25 3.35 -3.39
CA VAL A 209 15.38 4.01 -2.40
C VAL A 209 16.14 4.33 -1.12
N ALA A 210 16.96 3.40 -0.62
CA ALA A 210 17.75 3.62 0.59
C ALA A 210 18.74 4.79 0.42
N VAL A 211 19.41 4.89 -0.74
CA VAL A 211 20.33 6.01 -1.05
C VAL A 211 19.56 7.31 -1.25
N LEU A 212 18.38 7.27 -1.88
CA LEU A 212 17.54 8.46 -2.02
C LEU A 212 17.11 9.01 -0.65
N LEU A 213 16.70 8.11 0.27
CA LEU A 213 16.33 8.48 1.63
C LEU A 213 17.52 9.05 2.40
N SER A 214 18.70 8.40 2.32
CA SER A 214 19.89 8.88 3.02
C SER A 214 20.30 10.29 2.54
N MET A 215 20.25 10.55 1.23
CA MET A 215 20.49 11.89 0.67
C MET A 215 19.42 12.91 1.09
N GLY A 216 18.15 12.50 1.19
CA GLY A 216 17.08 13.37 1.69
C GLY A 216 17.28 13.77 3.17
N THR A 217 17.91 12.89 3.95
CA THR A 217 18.14 13.10 5.39
C THR A 217 19.48 13.76 5.73
N SER A 218 20.43 13.87 4.80
CA SER A 218 21.79 14.38 5.06
C SER A 218 21.90 15.91 5.15
N GLY A 219 20.81 16.62 5.44
CA GLY A 219 20.80 18.07 5.61
C GLY A 219 21.48 18.47 6.93
N SER A 220 22.34 19.49 6.91
CA SER A 220 22.94 20.02 8.14
C SER A 220 21.94 20.92 8.86
N ALA A 221 21.82 20.75 10.17
CA ALA A 221 21.01 21.60 11.02
C ALA A 221 21.70 22.97 11.18
N GLN A 222 21.07 24.03 10.69
CA GLN A 222 21.50 25.40 10.96
C GLN A 222 20.42 26.12 11.78
N VAL A 223 20.85 26.80 12.84
CA VAL A 223 19.95 27.60 13.66
C VAL A 223 19.66 28.90 12.91
N SER A 224 18.40 29.08 12.54
CA SER A 224 17.92 30.31 11.92
C SER A 224 17.85 31.44 12.96
N SER A 225 17.90 32.70 12.52
CA SER A 225 17.90 33.89 13.38
C SER A 225 16.69 33.98 14.32
N ASP A 226 15.61 33.25 14.03
CA ASP A 226 14.38 33.19 14.83
C ASP A 226 14.39 32.10 15.91
N GLY A 227 15.54 31.45 16.16
CA GLY A 227 15.69 30.37 17.14
C GLY A 227 15.13 29.00 16.69
N GLN A 228 14.71 28.88 15.42
CA GLN A 228 14.25 27.63 14.82
C GLN A 228 15.40 26.89 14.13
N VAL A 229 15.42 25.55 14.24
CA VAL A 229 16.41 24.70 13.54
C VAL A 229 15.88 24.42 12.14
N GLU A 230 16.54 24.98 11.14
CA GLU A 230 16.21 24.74 9.73
C GLU A 230 17.25 23.81 9.11
N TYR A 231 16.77 22.73 8.48
CA TYR A 231 17.62 21.79 7.75
C TYR A 231 17.84 22.33 6.34
N LYS A 232 18.99 22.97 6.09
CA LYS A 232 19.31 23.47 4.76
C LYS A 232 19.95 22.34 3.94
N PRO A 233 19.33 21.87 2.85
CA PRO A 233 19.95 20.87 1.99
C PRO A 233 21.20 21.46 1.33
N LEU A 234 22.30 20.70 1.30
CA LEU A 234 23.50 21.07 0.54
C LEU A 234 23.12 21.32 -0.93
N ALA A 235 23.62 22.41 -1.52
CA ALA A 235 23.30 22.80 -2.90
C ALA A 235 23.58 21.69 -3.93
N GLY A 236 24.54 20.79 -3.66
CA GLY A 236 24.84 19.62 -4.48
C GLY A 236 23.72 18.57 -4.53
N ILE A 237 22.92 18.44 -3.46
CA ILE A 237 21.82 17.46 -3.37
C ILE A 237 20.73 17.76 -4.40
N ARG A 238 20.50 19.05 -4.72
CA ARG A 238 19.49 19.46 -5.71
C ARG A 238 19.80 18.96 -7.12
N TYR A 239 21.07 18.90 -7.51
CA TYR A 239 21.49 18.40 -8.82
C TYR A 239 21.64 16.87 -8.87
N MET A 240 21.91 16.24 -7.72
CA MET A 240 22.03 14.78 -7.63
C MET A 240 20.71 14.03 -7.87
N TRP A 241 19.56 14.69 -7.66
CA TRP A 241 18.26 14.07 -7.90
C TRP A 241 18.08 13.60 -9.35
N TRP A 242 18.43 14.45 -10.33
CA TRP A 242 18.37 14.10 -11.75
C TRP A 242 19.34 12.97 -12.11
N TYR A 243 20.54 12.98 -11.50
CA TYR A 243 21.50 11.89 -11.68
C TYR A 243 20.96 10.56 -11.15
N HIS A 244 20.29 10.56 -9.99
CA HIS A 244 19.65 9.36 -9.45
C HIS A 244 18.50 8.85 -10.30
N LEU A 245 17.66 9.75 -10.83
CA LEU A 245 16.56 9.36 -11.72
C LEU A 245 17.10 8.79 -13.04
N PHE A 246 18.09 9.44 -13.65
CA PHE A 246 18.73 8.96 -14.87
C PHE A 246 19.41 7.60 -14.64
N GLY A 247 20.13 7.46 -13.53
CA GLY A 247 20.77 6.23 -13.11
C GLY A 247 19.78 5.07 -12.96
N LEU A 248 18.63 5.30 -12.29
CA LEU A 248 17.58 4.29 -12.12
C LEU A 248 17.12 3.72 -13.47
N ILE A 249 16.79 4.61 -14.41
CA ILE A 249 16.27 4.20 -15.72
C ILE A 249 17.37 3.49 -16.53
N TRP A 250 18.56 4.09 -16.60
CA TRP A 250 19.67 3.54 -17.38
C TRP A 250 20.13 2.18 -16.85
N THR A 251 20.34 2.04 -15.54
CA THR A 251 20.74 0.77 -14.94
C THR A 251 19.66 -0.30 -15.06
N SER A 252 18.38 0.06 -15.02
CA SER A 252 17.28 -0.88 -15.27
C SER A 252 17.30 -1.41 -16.72
N GLU A 253 17.47 -0.52 -17.70
CA GLU A 253 17.61 -0.89 -19.13
C GLU A 253 18.87 -1.74 -19.35
N PHE A 254 19.95 -1.49 -18.61
CA PHE A 254 21.16 -2.31 -18.64
C PHE A 254 20.89 -3.75 -18.22
N PHE A 255 20.25 -3.98 -17.06
CA PHE A 255 19.92 -5.34 -16.62
C PHE A 255 19.00 -6.08 -17.60
N LEU A 256 18.02 -5.39 -18.19
CA LEU A 256 17.13 -5.95 -19.21
C LEU A 256 17.88 -6.28 -20.51
N THR A 257 18.83 -5.44 -20.90
CA THR A 257 19.68 -5.68 -22.08
C THR A 257 20.59 -6.88 -21.86
N CYS A 258 21.21 -7.01 -20.69
CA CYS A 258 22.00 -8.18 -20.30
C CYS A 258 21.18 -9.46 -20.34
N GLN A 259 19.92 -9.41 -19.87
CA GLN A 259 19.00 -10.55 -19.97
C GLN A 259 18.75 -10.94 -21.43
N GLN A 260 18.50 -9.97 -22.31
CA GLN A 260 18.24 -10.22 -23.73
C GLN A 260 19.46 -10.86 -24.42
N ILE A 261 20.66 -10.35 -24.15
CA ILE A 261 21.92 -10.90 -24.71
C ILE A 261 22.17 -12.33 -24.20
N ALA A 262 21.94 -12.59 -22.92
CA ALA A 262 22.11 -13.94 -22.36
C ALA A 262 21.14 -14.96 -22.96
N ILE A 263 19.87 -14.57 -23.17
CA ILE A 263 18.86 -15.43 -23.80
C ILE A 263 19.19 -15.66 -25.28
N SER A 264 19.55 -14.61 -26.02
CA SER A 264 19.91 -14.74 -27.43
C SER A 264 21.18 -15.57 -27.62
N GLY A 265 22.20 -15.36 -26.79
CA GLY A 265 23.44 -16.13 -26.81
C GLY A 265 23.20 -17.61 -26.55
N ALA A 266 22.47 -17.95 -25.49
CA ALA A 266 22.12 -19.34 -25.21
C ALA A 266 21.28 -19.99 -26.33
N THR A 267 20.40 -19.22 -26.98
CA THR A 267 19.59 -19.68 -28.11
C THR A 267 20.46 -20.02 -29.31
N VAL A 268 21.39 -19.12 -29.69
CA VAL A 268 22.31 -19.33 -30.81
C VAL A 268 23.25 -20.51 -30.53
N THR A 269 23.84 -20.59 -29.33
CA THR A 269 24.72 -21.70 -28.94
C THR A 269 23.99 -23.04 -29.00
N TRP A 270 22.76 -23.13 -28.48
CA TRP A 270 22.01 -24.38 -28.56
C TRP A 270 21.57 -24.69 -29.99
N TYR A 271 21.08 -23.71 -30.76
CA TYR A 271 20.54 -23.92 -32.10
C TYR A 271 21.62 -24.41 -33.06
N LEU A 272 22.78 -23.74 -33.10
CA LEU A 272 23.88 -24.05 -34.04
C LEU A 272 24.70 -25.29 -33.65
N GLN A 273 24.64 -25.74 -32.39
CA GLN A 273 25.39 -26.93 -31.98
C GLN A 273 24.78 -28.20 -32.60
N ARG A 274 25.57 -28.96 -33.37
CA ARG A 274 25.15 -30.26 -33.93
C ARG A 274 24.93 -31.33 -32.86
N ASP A 275 25.85 -31.45 -31.90
CA ASP A 275 25.71 -32.37 -30.77
C ASP A 275 25.15 -31.65 -29.53
N LYS A 276 23.85 -31.85 -29.28
CA LYS A 276 23.13 -31.23 -28.16
C LYS A 276 23.61 -31.74 -26.79
N LYS A 277 24.25 -32.91 -26.70
CA LYS A 277 24.76 -33.46 -25.43
C LYS A 277 26.00 -32.74 -24.90
N LYS A 278 26.73 -32.04 -25.79
CA LYS A 278 27.94 -31.29 -25.45
C LYS A 278 27.63 -29.97 -24.70
N VAL A 279 26.40 -29.47 -24.79
CA VAL A 279 26.00 -28.17 -24.23
C VAL A 279 25.35 -28.38 -22.86
N LYS A 280 26.15 -28.41 -21.78
CA LYS A 280 25.64 -28.64 -20.42
C LYS A 280 24.90 -27.44 -19.82
N HIS A 281 25.48 -26.23 -19.91
CA HIS A 281 24.92 -25.01 -19.32
C HIS A 281 25.06 -23.80 -20.26
N PRO A 282 24.23 -23.70 -21.32
CA PRO A 282 24.36 -22.63 -22.32
C PRO A 282 24.08 -21.24 -21.77
N ILE A 283 23.15 -21.11 -20.81
CA ILE A 283 22.83 -19.83 -20.15
C ILE A 283 24.01 -19.33 -19.32
N LEU A 284 24.61 -20.21 -18.50
CA LEU A 284 25.73 -19.82 -17.63
C LEU A 284 26.99 -19.48 -18.45
N SER A 285 27.24 -20.25 -19.51
CA SER A 285 28.31 -19.95 -20.47
C SER A 285 28.08 -18.60 -21.16
N SER A 286 26.86 -18.32 -21.61
CA SER A 286 26.51 -17.06 -22.27
C SER A 286 26.59 -15.86 -21.33
N LEU A 287 26.18 -16.02 -20.07
CA LEU A 287 26.35 -14.99 -19.03
C LEU A 287 27.82 -14.72 -18.73
N SER A 288 28.63 -15.77 -18.60
CA SER A 288 30.07 -15.61 -18.37
C SER A 288 30.71 -14.81 -19.52
N VAL A 289 30.46 -15.20 -20.77
CA VAL A 289 31.01 -14.47 -21.93
C VAL A 289 30.50 -13.02 -21.98
N LEU A 290 29.24 -12.77 -21.64
CA LEU A 290 28.71 -11.41 -21.52
C LEU A 290 29.51 -10.57 -20.53
N PHE A 291 29.74 -11.08 -19.31
CA PHE A 291 30.47 -10.34 -18.28
C PHE A 291 31.95 -10.14 -18.60
N TRP A 292 32.59 -11.12 -19.24
CA TRP A 292 34.01 -11.06 -19.56
C TRP A 292 34.35 -10.26 -20.84
N TYR A 293 33.47 -10.29 -21.85
CA TYR A 293 33.81 -9.78 -23.19
C TYR A 293 32.84 -8.72 -23.74
N HIS A 294 31.56 -8.75 -23.34
CA HIS A 294 30.52 -7.88 -23.94
C HIS A 294 29.86 -6.92 -22.93
N LEU A 295 30.45 -6.75 -21.75
CA LEU A 295 29.89 -5.86 -20.74
C LEU A 295 29.87 -4.40 -21.24
N GLY A 296 30.93 -3.96 -21.91
CA GLY A 296 31.03 -2.61 -22.46
C GLY A 296 30.00 -2.31 -23.55
N THR A 297 29.74 -3.27 -24.45
CA THR A 297 28.71 -3.11 -25.49
C THR A 297 27.30 -3.11 -24.90
N ALA A 298 27.04 -3.90 -23.85
CA ALA A 298 25.77 -3.88 -23.13
C ALA A 298 25.55 -2.55 -22.37
N ILE A 299 26.58 -2.01 -21.73
CA ILE A 299 26.54 -0.70 -21.04
C ILE A 299 26.25 0.42 -22.05
N MET A 300 26.97 0.45 -23.17
CA MET A 300 26.77 1.47 -24.21
C MET A 300 25.41 1.32 -24.91
N GLY A 301 25.01 0.10 -25.23
CA GLY A 301 23.74 -0.20 -25.88
C GLY A 301 22.52 0.18 -25.03
N SER A 302 22.59 -0.07 -23.72
CA SER A 302 21.54 0.34 -22.78
C SER A 302 21.45 1.85 -22.58
N LEU A 303 22.59 2.56 -22.60
CA LEU A 303 22.61 4.03 -22.56
C LEU A 303 21.96 4.63 -23.82
N LEU A 304 22.32 4.12 -25.00
CA LEU A 304 21.76 4.59 -26.27
C LEU A 304 20.24 4.30 -26.35
N LEU A 305 19.82 3.12 -25.88
CA LEU A 305 18.41 2.75 -25.83
C LEU A 305 17.61 3.70 -24.92
N MET A 306 18.16 4.02 -23.74
CA MET A 306 17.56 4.94 -22.79
C MET A 306 17.39 6.36 -23.37
N LEU A 307 18.45 6.90 -23.98
CA LEU A 307 18.46 8.23 -24.60
C LEU A 307 17.45 8.38 -25.75
N VAL A 308 17.18 7.29 -26.47
CA VAL A 308 16.22 7.30 -27.59
C VAL A 308 14.79 7.04 -27.12
N ARG A 309 14.58 6.19 -26.11
CA ARG A 309 13.23 5.84 -25.62
C ARG A 309 12.56 6.97 -24.84
N ILE A 310 13.29 7.69 -24.00
CA ILE A 310 12.69 8.75 -23.16
C ILE A 310 12.04 9.85 -24.02
N PRO A 311 12.70 10.42 -25.03
CA PRO A 311 12.09 11.41 -25.92
C PRO A 311 10.88 10.87 -26.69
N GLN A 312 10.89 9.59 -27.07
CA GLN A 312 9.78 8.96 -27.79
C GLN A 312 8.52 8.86 -26.91
N ILE A 313 8.68 8.48 -25.64
CA ILE A 313 7.57 8.39 -24.68
C ILE A 313 7.03 9.80 -24.38
N ILE A 314 7.92 10.77 -24.15
CA ILE A 314 7.54 12.16 -23.91
C ILE A 314 6.78 12.73 -25.11
N LEU A 315 7.29 12.54 -26.32
CA LEU A 315 6.61 13.02 -27.52
C LEU A 315 5.24 12.35 -27.69
N MET A 316 5.13 11.03 -27.51
CA MET A 316 3.85 10.32 -27.60
C MET A 316 2.84 10.79 -26.54
N TYR A 317 3.31 11.17 -25.35
CA TYR A 317 2.46 11.74 -24.32
C TYR A 317 2.00 13.15 -24.68
N LEU A 318 2.91 14.00 -25.19
CA LEU A 318 2.61 15.36 -25.64
C LEU A 318 1.64 15.35 -26.84
N THR A 319 1.81 14.45 -27.81
CA THR A 319 0.91 14.33 -28.96
C THR A 319 -0.48 13.90 -28.51
N LYS A 320 -0.59 13.03 -27.51
CA LYS A 320 -1.85 12.63 -26.89
C LYS A 320 -2.51 13.79 -26.15
N LEU A 321 -1.74 14.65 -25.47
CA LEU A 321 -2.25 15.82 -24.77
C LEU A 321 -2.72 16.92 -25.74
N LEU A 322 -1.94 17.17 -26.80
CA LEU A 322 -2.25 18.16 -27.84
C LEU A 322 -3.44 17.74 -28.71
N SER A 323 -3.68 16.44 -28.89
CA SER A 323 -4.87 15.97 -29.63
C SER A 323 -6.21 16.27 -28.95
N LYS A 324 -6.19 16.76 -27.70
CA LYS A 324 -7.38 17.31 -27.01
C LYS A 324 -7.62 18.80 -27.27
N LEU A 325 -6.65 19.52 -27.84
CA LEU A 325 -6.79 20.93 -28.18
C LEU A 325 -7.13 21.01 -29.68
N ASP A 326 -8.30 21.54 -30.02
CA ASP A 326 -8.94 21.51 -31.36
C ASP A 326 -8.22 22.34 -32.45
N ASN A 327 -6.94 22.09 -32.70
CA ASN A 327 -6.18 22.75 -33.76
C ASN A 327 -5.67 21.70 -34.78
N ALA A 328 -6.19 21.77 -36.01
CA ALA A 328 -5.86 20.81 -37.07
C ALA A 328 -4.36 20.79 -37.43
N CYS A 329 -3.69 21.96 -37.36
CA CYS A 329 -2.28 22.11 -37.71
C CYS A 329 -1.35 21.46 -36.66
N THR A 330 -1.65 21.60 -35.36
CA THR A 330 -0.87 20.95 -34.28
C THR A 330 -1.08 19.43 -34.25
N ARG A 331 -2.27 18.94 -34.65
CA ARG A 331 -2.56 17.51 -34.76
C ARG A 331 -1.77 16.84 -35.89
N CYS A 332 -1.65 17.50 -37.05
CA CYS A 332 -0.89 16.99 -38.19
C CYS A 332 0.63 16.94 -37.91
N SER A 333 1.19 18.03 -37.37
CA SER A 333 2.62 18.09 -37.04
C SER A 333 3.01 17.11 -35.93
N ALA A 334 2.17 16.95 -34.90
CA ALA A 334 2.36 15.98 -33.84
C ALA A 334 2.31 14.52 -34.36
N GLN A 335 1.35 14.21 -35.24
CA GLN A 335 1.21 12.87 -35.82
C GLN A 335 2.41 12.51 -36.71
N CYS A 336 2.90 13.46 -37.51
CA CYS A 336 4.07 13.27 -38.38
C CYS A 336 5.35 13.06 -37.57
N CYS A 337 5.61 13.92 -36.56
CA CYS A 337 6.77 13.77 -35.67
C CYS A 337 6.72 12.48 -34.86
N SER A 338 5.55 12.05 -34.40
CA SER A 338 5.37 10.78 -33.70
C SER A 338 5.65 9.58 -34.60
N CYS A 339 5.21 9.61 -35.86
CA CYS A 339 5.49 8.56 -36.84
C CYS A 339 6.98 8.47 -37.18
N CYS A 340 7.65 9.60 -37.40
CA CYS A 340 9.09 9.66 -37.69
C CYS A 340 9.94 9.17 -36.50
N LEU A 341 9.61 9.58 -35.27
CA LEU A 341 10.30 9.11 -34.05
C LEU A 341 10.01 7.65 -33.72
N TRP A 342 8.81 7.17 -34.01
CA TRP A 342 8.48 5.75 -33.89
C TRP A 342 9.25 4.89 -34.91
N SER A 343 9.37 5.39 -36.15
CA SER A 343 10.15 4.77 -37.22
C SER A 343 11.65 4.76 -36.89
N TYR A 344 12.18 5.87 -36.36
CA TYR A 344 13.54 5.95 -35.85
C TYR A 344 13.79 5.00 -34.67
N GLY A 345 12.86 4.90 -33.72
CA GLY A 345 12.93 3.94 -32.62
C GLY A 345 12.85 2.48 -33.07
N LYS A 346 12.11 2.20 -34.15
CA LYS A 346 12.08 0.88 -34.78
C LYS A 346 13.42 0.57 -35.46
N TRP A 347 13.98 1.54 -36.18
CA TRP A 347 15.30 1.42 -36.80
C TRP A 347 16.42 1.26 -35.76
N LEU A 348 16.41 2.01 -34.65
CA LEU A 348 17.38 1.87 -33.57
C LEU A 348 17.24 0.57 -32.79
N ARG A 349 16.01 0.08 -32.58
CA ARG A 349 15.80 -1.27 -32.02
C ARG A 349 16.34 -2.33 -32.96
N CYS A 350 16.12 -2.18 -34.27
CA CYS A 350 16.73 -3.06 -35.26
C CYS A 350 18.25 -2.96 -35.17
N LEU A 351 18.86 -1.77 -35.21
CA LEU A 351 20.31 -1.60 -35.16
C LEU A 351 20.93 -2.13 -33.85
N ASN A 352 20.29 -1.90 -32.71
CA ASN A 352 20.71 -2.47 -31.43
C ASN A 352 20.53 -4.00 -31.42
N GLN A 353 19.44 -4.53 -31.97
CA GLN A 353 19.26 -5.97 -32.17
C GLN A 353 20.31 -6.54 -33.13
N THR A 354 20.70 -5.84 -34.19
CA THR A 354 21.73 -6.28 -35.13
C THR A 354 23.10 -6.25 -34.46
N LEU A 355 23.42 -5.23 -33.66
CA LEU A 355 24.66 -5.15 -32.89
C LEU A 355 24.72 -6.25 -31.81
N ILE A 356 23.61 -6.51 -31.12
CA ILE A 356 23.46 -7.62 -30.16
C ILE A 356 23.56 -8.97 -30.88
N HIS A 357 22.94 -9.12 -32.06
CA HIS A 357 23.03 -10.33 -32.87
C HIS A 357 24.45 -10.56 -33.40
N GLN A 358 25.15 -9.50 -33.81
CA GLN A 358 26.52 -9.55 -34.28
C GLN A 358 27.49 -9.89 -33.14
N SER A 359 27.31 -9.28 -31.96
CA SER A 359 27.99 -9.69 -30.72
C SER A 359 27.69 -11.14 -30.32
N SER A 360 26.46 -11.62 -30.52
CA SER A 360 26.09 -13.02 -30.26
C SER A 360 26.60 -14.01 -31.32
N SER A 361 27.02 -13.51 -32.49
CA SER A 361 27.52 -14.29 -33.63
C SER A 361 29.05 -14.23 -33.76
N ASP A 362 29.75 -13.55 -32.83
CA ASP A 362 31.19 -13.37 -32.88
C ASP A 362 31.92 -14.74 -32.81
N PRO A 363 32.93 -14.97 -33.66
CA PRO A 363 33.65 -16.23 -33.71
C PRO A 363 34.37 -16.60 -32.39
N GLU A 364 34.61 -15.64 -31.49
CA GLU A 364 35.12 -15.86 -30.12
C GLU A 364 34.13 -16.65 -29.23
N MET A 365 32.80 -16.43 -29.36
CA MET A 365 31.78 -17.27 -28.70
C MET A 365 31.80 -18.72 -29.22
N LEU A 366 32.25 -18.93 -30.46
CA LEU A 366 32.42 -20.22 -31.12
C LEU A 366 33.82 -20.83 -30.92
N LYS A 367 34.75 -20.10 -30.27
CA LYS A 367 36.18 -20.43 -30.16
C LYS A 367 36.56 -21.21 -28.90
N ASN A 368 35.64 -21.40 -27.95
CA ASN A 368 35.76 -22.46 -26.92
C ASN A 368 35.54 -23.87 -27.51
N ARG A 369 36.08 -24.10 -28.70
CA ARG A 369 36.08 -25.36 -29.44
C ARG A 369 37.40 -26.05 -29.13
N PRO A 370 37.44 -27.25 -28.52
CA PRO A 370 38.59 -28.11 -28.75
C PRO A 370 38.64 -28.37 -30.27
N VAL A 371 39.79 -28.08 -30.87
CA VAL A 371 40.11 -28.45 -32.26
C VAL A 371 39.81 -29.93 -32.40
N GLN A 372 38.81 -30.28 -33.20
CA GLN A 372 38.66 -31.65 -33.67
C GLN A 372 39.41 -31.75 -34.99
N ASN A 373 40.58 -32.39 -34.93
CA ASN A 373 41.16 -33.02 -36.10
C ASN A 373 40.12 -34.02 -36.60
N GLY A 374 39.62 -33.81 -37.81
CA GLY A 374 38.80 -34.80 -38.49
C GLY A 374 39.70 -35.94 -38.93
N GLU A 375 39.49 -37.13 -38.37
CA GLU A 375 39.51 -38.33 -39.19
C GLU A 375 38.21 -38.34 -39.98
N ASP A 376 38.27 -37.71 -41.15
CA ASP A 376 37.71 -38.20 -42.42
C ASP A 376 37.63 -37.00 -43.37
N GLY A 377 38.35 -37.13 -44.49
CA GLY A 377 38.46 -36.10 -45.50
C GLY A 377 37.16 -36.03 -46.29
N THR A 378 36.25 -35.14 -45.90
CA THR A 378 35.24 -34.63 -46.82
C THR A 378 34.98 -33.15 -46.55
N GLU A 379 35.61 -32.34 -47.38
CA GLU A 379 35.36 -30.91 -47.51
C GLU A 379 33.90 -30.67 -47.95
N LEU A 380 33.03 -30.24 -47.03
CA LEU A 380 31.70 -29.72 -47.37
C LEU A 380 31.69 -28.20 -47.26
N ARG A 381 31.68 -27.60 -48.46
CA ARG A 381 31.50 -26.19 -48.83
C ARG A 381 30.46 -25.46 -47.97
N PRO A 382 30.65 -24.16 -47.63
CA PRO A 382 29.64 -23.36 -46.95
C PRO A 382 28.39 -23.20 -47.84
N ILE A 383 27.22 -23.42 -47.25
CA ILE A 383 25.91 -23.19 -47.85
C ILE A 383 25.81 -21.70 -48.20
N ALA A 384 25.83 -21.41 -49.49
CA ALA A 384 25.56 -20.09 -50.03
C ALA A 384 24.15 -19.64 -49.64
N ARG A 385 24.09 -18.39 -49.20
CA ARG A 385 22.91 -17.55 -49.04
C ARG A 385 22.06 -17.61 -50.32
N ALA A 386 20.79 -17.98 -50.20
CA ALA A 386 19.79 -17.78 -51.26
C ALA A 386 18.96 -16.54 -50.90
N ASP A 387 18.77 -15.70 -51.91
CA ASP A 387 18.17 -14.36 -51.89
C ASP A 387 16.70 -14.31 -51.41
#